data_AF-A0A966CK69-F1
#
_entry.id   AF-A0A966CK69-F1
#
_cell.length_a   1.000
_cell.length_b   1.000
_cell.length_c   1.000
_cell.angle_alpha   90.00
_cell.angle_beta   90.00
_cell.angle_gamma   90.00
#
_symmetry.space_group_name_H-M   'P 1'
#
loop_
_entity.id
_entity.type
_entity.pdbx_description
1 polymer ?
#
loop_
_entity_poly.entity_id
_entity_poly.type
_entity_poly.pdbx_seq_one_letter_code
_entity_poly.pdbx_strand_id
1 'polypeptide(L)'
;MKKIIIPFLIFFSLFVVGSSVLAANSITSRLKGKLLLQVQDKGRIWYVDPVGLQKHEVTFANALSLFQKLALGITNADLIKIPADLDSLNPNLDSDNDGYPDKEELQNGYSPYIPGSNKGRFKTDNNLATRLKGRLLLQVQDKGRIWYIDQNGKRWEVTWGNLMSLFRKLALGIT
;
A
#
# COMPACT_ATOMS: atom_id res chain seq x y z
N MET A 1 7.48 5.59 76.98
CA MET A 1 7.85 6.02 75.62
C MET A 1 7.06 5.19 74.62
N LYS A 2 5.91 5.70 74.13
CA LYS A 2 5.04 4.96 73.20
C LYS A 2 5.27 5.51 71.80
N LYS A 3 5.80 4.69 70.89
CA LYS A 3 6.04 5.06 69.49
C LYS A 3 4.71 4.96 68.73
N ILE A 4 4.23 6.08 68.21
CA ILE A 4 3.06 6.13 67.32
C ILE A 4 3.59 5.95 65.89
N ILE A 5 3.20 4.86 65.24
CA ILE A 5 3.50 4.59 63.84
C ILE A 5 2.39 5.25 63.02
N ILE A 6 2.74 6.31 62.27
CA ILE A 6 1.85 6.96 61.30
C ILE A 6 2.00 6.21 59.98
N PRO A 7 0.95 5.59 59.41
CA PRO A 7 1.05 5.05 58.07
C PRO A 7 1.02 6.20 57.05
N PHE A 8 2.10 6.29 56.28
CA PHE A 8 2.27 7.17 55.13
C PHE A 8 1.28 6.76 54.04
N LEU A 9 0.16 7.49 53.93
CA LEU A 9 -0.83 7.31 52.88
C LEU A 9 -0.28 7.94 51.60
N ILE A 10 0.30 7.10 50.73
CA ILE A 10 0.77 7.49 49.41
C ILE A 10 -0.47 7.86 48.57
N PHE A 11 -0.77 9.15 48.49
CA PHE A 11 -1.69 9.70 47.51
C PHE A 11 -0.95 9.73 46.16
N PHE A 12 -0.96 8.60 45.45
CA PHE A 12 -0.55 8.56 44.05
C PHE A 12 -1.64 9.25 43.24
N SER A 13 -1.54 10.57 43.14
CA SER A 13 -2.33 11.37 42.22
C SER A 13 -2.00 10.90 40.80
N LEU A 14 -2.90 10.09 40.24
CA LEU A 14 -2.94 9.79 38.80
C LEU A 14 -3.16 11.12 38.07
N PHE A 15 -2.07 11.77 37.69
CA PHE A 15 -2.14 12.82 36.68
C PHE A 15 -2.29 12.12 35.33
N VAL A 16 -3.53 11.73 35.01
CA VAL A 16 -3.93 11.30 33.68
C VAL A 16 -3.75 12.51 32.78
N VAL A 17 -2.64 12.57 32.04
CA VAL A 17 -2.50 13.47 30.90
C VAL A 17 -3.38 12.89 29.79
N GLY A 18 -4.68 13.11 29.93
CA GLY A 18 -5.67 12.87 28.89
C GLY A 18 -5.61 14.03 27.90
N SER A 19 -4.64 14.00 26.99
CA SER A 19 -4.56 14.96 25.89
C SER A 19 -5.06 14.31 24.59
N SER A 20 -6.34 14.57 24.35
CA SER A 20 -7.07 14.59 23.07
C SER A 20 -7.07 13.32 22.21
N VAL A 21 -8.03 12.43 22.48
CA VAL A 21 -8.65 11.57 21.45
C VAL A 21 -9.60 12.43 20.60
N LEU A 22 -9.09 13.54 20.06
CA LEU A 22 -9.73 14.31 19.01
C LEU A 22 -8.89 14.15 17.74
N ALA A 23 -8.72 12.89 17.31
CA ALA A 23 -8.62 12.62 15.88
C ALA A 23 -10.00 12.90 15.26
N ALA A 24 -10.40 14.18 15.28
CA ALA A 24 -11.51 14.67 14.50
C ALA A 24 -11.30 14.18 13.06
N ASN A 25 -12.41 13.82 12.41
CA ASN A 25 -12.53 13.39 11.02
C ASN A 25 -11.80 14.31 10.02
N SER A 26 -10.47 14.28 10.03
CA SER A 26 -9.65 15.10 9.16
C SER A 26 -9.85 14.59 7.74
N ILE A 27 -9.84 15.52 6.79
CA ILE A 27 -9.96 15.17 5.37
C ILE A 27 -8.90 14.12 4.97
N THR A 28 -7.72 14.17 5.58
CA THR A 28 -6.65 13.21 5.38
C THR A 28 -7.00 11.80 5.85
N SER A 29 -7.71 11.66 6.98
CA SER A 29 -8.20 10.35 7.45
C SER A 29 -9.23 9.74 6.48
N ARG A 30 -10.11 10.57 5.92
CA ARG A 30 -11.11 10.13 4.92
C ARG A 30 -10.50 9.77 3.58
N LEU A 31 -9.41 10.44 3.20
CA LEU A 31 -8.73 10.27 1.92
C LEU A 31 -7.52 9.34 1.99
N LYS A 32 -7.26 8.71 3.13
CA LYS A 32 -6.08 7.88 3.36
C LYS A 32 -5.96 6.76 2.32
N GLY A 33 -4.74 6.55 1.82
CA GLY A 33 -4.43 5.58 0.77
C GLY A 33 -4.91 5.95 -0.63
N LYS A 34 -5.60 7.09 -0.81
CA LYS A 34 -6.06 7.54 -2.13
C LYS A 34 -4.97 8.31 -2.86
N LEU A 35 -5.01 8.21 -4.18
CA LEU A 35 -4.37 9.15 -5.08
C LEU A 35 -5.34 10.31 -5.34
N LEU A 36 -4.84 11.54 -5.34
CA LEU A 36 -5.62 12.76 -5.58
C LEU A 36 -5.04 13.52 -6.76
N LEU A 37 -5.90 14.05 -7.62
CA LEU A 37 -5.53 14.87 -8.76
C LEU A 37 -6.02 16.29 -8.53
N GLN A 38 -5.09 17.22 -8.36
CA GLN A 38 -5.40 18.64 -8.17
C GLN A 38 -5.63 19.30 -9.53
N VAL A 39 -6.89 19.39 -9.96
CA VAL A 39 -7.23 19.80 -11.34
C VAL A 39 -6.97 21.27 -11.61
N GLN A 40 -7.13 22.12 -10.59
CA GLN A 40 -6.94 23.58 -10.72
C GLN A 40 -5.47 24.00 -10.69
N ASP A 41 -4.56 23.10 -10.30
CA ASP A 41 -3.14 23.40 -10.20
C ASP A 41 -2.31 22.42 -11.01
N LYS A 42 -2.38 22.60 -12.33
CA LYS A 42 -1.57 21.91 -13.35
C LYS A 42 -1.64 20.37 -13.32
N GLY A 43 -2.67 19.80 -12.68
CA GLY A 43 -2.85 18.36 -12.59
C GLY A 43 -1.82 17.65 -11.70
N ARG A 44 -1.37 18.32 -10.62
CA ARG A 44 -0.52 17.68 -9.61
C ARG A 44 -1.17 16.44 -9.01
N ILE A 45 -0.35 15.42 -8.76
CA ILE A 45 -0.78 14.16 -8.18
C ILE A 45 -0.28 14.08 -6.74
N TRP A 46 -1.15 13.66 -5.84
CA TRP A 46 -0.83 13.46 -4.44
C TRP A 46 -1.17 12.04 -4.00
N TYR A 47 -0.30 11.41 -3.22
CA TYR A 47 -0.59 10.18 -2.49
C TYR A 47 -0.82 10.51 -1.01
N VAL A 48 -1.95 10.06 -0.45
CA VAL A 48 -2.24 10.23 0.98
C VAL A 48 -1.75 9.00 1.74
N ASP A 49 -0.67 9.12 2.51
CA ASP A 49 -0.11 8.01 3.28
C ASP A 49 -1.13 7.49 4.32
N PRO A 50 -1.54 6.20 4.23
CA PRO A 50 -2.50 5.63 5.16
C PRO A 50 -1.95 5.36 6.57
N VAL A 51 -0.63 5.46 6.76
CA VAL A 51 0.02 5.27 8.07
C VAL A 51 0.32 6.63 8.72
N GLY A 52 1.13 7.47 8.07
CA GLY A 52 1.52 8.78 8.59
C GLY A 52 0.45 9.87 8.48
N LEU A 53 -0.63 9.62 7.71
CA LEU A 53 -1.72 10.59 7.47
C LEU A 53 -1.21 11.92 6.93
N GLN A 54 -0.23 11.87 6.03
CA GLN A 54 0.31 13.02 5.29
C GLN A 54 0.11 12.83 3.79
N LYS A 55 -0.08 13.93 3.05
CA LYS A 55 -0.08 13.90 1.60
C LYS A 55 1.33 14.13 1.07
N HIS A 56 1.73 13.33 0.09
CA HIS A 56 3.00 13.43 -0.61
C HIS A 56 2.73 13.71 -2.08
N GLU A 57 3.30 14.79 -2.62
CA GLU A 57 3.24 15.00 -4.06
C GLU A 57 3.99 13.87 -4.76
N VAL A 58 3.46 13.37 -5.87
CA VAL A 58 4.10 12.33 -6.69
C VAL A 58 4.60 12.97 -7.97
N THR A 59 5.92 12.89 -8.17
CA THR A 59 6.62 13.34 -9.37
C THR A 59 7.64 12.29 -9.78
N PHE A 60 8.12 12.33 -11.02
CA PHE A 60 9.23 11.45 -11.43
C PHE A 60 10.48 11.65 -10.55
N ALA A 61 10.77 12.90 -10.17
CA ALA A 61 11.97 13.24 -9.39
C ALA A 61 11.96 12.62 -7.97
N ASN A 62 10.79 12.45 -7.36
CA ASN A 62 10.69 11.95 -5.97
C ASN A 62 10.11 10.52 -5.85
N ALA A 63 9.65 9.91 -6.95
CA ALA A 63 8.94 8.65 -6.92
C ALA A 63 9.73 7.54 -6.22
N LEU A 64 11.02 7.38 -6.55
CA LEU A 64 11.85 6.34 -5.95
C LEU A 64 11.95 6.48 -4.43
N SER A 65 12.25 7.69 -3.95
CA SER A 65 12.35 7.97 -2.51
C SER A 65 11.00 7.80 -1.81
N LEU A 66 9.90 8.16 -2.47
CA LEU A 66 8.55 7.96 -1.96
C LEU A 66 8.24 6.47 -1.78
N PHE A 67 8.51 5.64 -2.79
CA PHE A 67 8.31 4.20 -2.70
C PHE A 67 9.21 3.54 -1.65
N GLN A 68 10.50 3.88 -1.62
CA GLN A 68 11.42 3.36 -0.60
C GLN A 68 10.97 3.68 0.83
N LYS A 69 10.41 4.87 1.04
CA LYS A 69 9.97 5.32 2.37
C LYS A 69 8.61 4.75 2.78
N LEU A 70 7.67 4.65 1.84
CA LEU A 70 6.25 4.41 2.16
C LEU A 70 5.74 3.02 1.78
N ALA A 71 6.45 2.30 0.90
CA ALA A 71 6.00 0.98 0.46
C ALA A 71 6.21 -0.08 1.54
N LEU A 72 5.29 -1.05 1.60
CA LEU A 72 5.47 -2.27 2.37
C LEU A 72 6.15 -3.35 1.55
N GLY A 73 7.11 -4.06 2.14
CA GLY A 73 7.61 -5.30 1.56
C GLY A 73 6.50 -6.36 1.46
N ILE A 74 6.44 -7.07 0.34
CA ILE A 74 5.53 -8.20 0.13
C ILE A 74 6.25 -9.35 -0.59
N THR A 75 5.95 -10.58 -0.19
CA THR A 75 6.47 -11.81 -0.83
C THR A 75 5.70 -12.14 -2.10
N ASN A 76 6.31 -12.92 -2.99
CA ASN A 76 5.64 -13.42 -4.20
C ASN A 76 4.38 -14.22 -3.83
N ALA A 77 4.48 -15.08 -2.81
CA ALA A 77 3.39 -15.93 -2.35
C ALA A 77 2.17 -15.15 -1.82
N ASP A 78 2.37 -13.99 -1.21
CA ASP A 78 1.26 -13.15 -0.74
C ASP A 78 0.78 -12.17 -1.82
N LEU A 79 1.71 -11.64 -2.63
CA LEU A 79 1.39 -10.74 -3.72
C LEU A 79 0.40 -11.41 -4.68
N ILE A 80 0.67 -12.63 -5.14
CA ILE A 80 -0.18 -13.35 -6.11
C ILE A 80 -1.63 -13.48 -5.66
N LYS A 81 -1.89 -13.57 -4.35
CA LYS A 81 -3.25 -13.70 -3.80
C LYS A 81 -4.08 -12.42 -3.92
N ILE A 82 -3.47 -11.28 -4.24
CA ILE A 82 -4.16 -10.00 -4.45
C ILE A 82 -4.55 -9.89 -5.94
N PRO A 83 -5.81 -9.62 -6.32
CA PRO A 83 -6.20 -9.52 -7.73
C PRO A 83 -5.34 -8.52 -8.51
N ALA A 84 -4.82 -8.91 -9.68
CA ALA A 84 -3.94 -8.05 -10.50
C ALA A 84 -4.69 -7.34 -11.63
N ASP A 85 -4.28 -6.10 -11.92
CA ASP A 85 -4.62 -5.43 -13.17
C ASP A 85 -3.69 -5.88 -14.29
N LEU A 86 -4.24 -6.69 -15.18
CA LEU A 86 -3.53 -7.31 -16.28
C LEU A 86 -3.10 -6.31 -17.37
N ASP A 87 -3.68 -5.11 -17.40
CA ASP A 87 -3.32 -4.06 -18.36
C ASP A 87 -2.13 -3.24 -17.87
N SER A 88 -1.86 -3.26 -16.55
CA SER A 88 -0.66 -2.66 -15.98
C SER A 88 0.62 -3.50 -16.17
N LEU A 89 0.49 -4.78 -16.53
CA LEU A 89 1.60 -5.73 -16.69
C LEU A 89 2.23 -5.65 -18.08
N ASN A 90 3.54 -5.95 -18.15
CA ASN A 90 4.21 -6.16 -19.43
C ASN A 90 3.70 -7.48 -20.07
N PRO A 91 3.13 -7.46 -21.29
CA PRO A 91 2.55 -8.64 -21.93
C PRO A 91 3.58 -9.73 -22.29
N ASN A 92 4.87 -9.38 -22.37
CA ASN A 92 5.93 -10.31 -22.77
C ASN A 92 6.84 -10.71 -21.60
N LEU A 93 6.53 -10.27 -20.37
CA LEU A 93 7.31 -10.66 -19.20
C LEU A 93 6.97 -12.10 -18.83
N ASP A 94 8.01 -12.90 -18.65
CA ASP A 94 7.98 -14.26 -18.13
C ASP A 94 8.97 -14.30 -16.97
N SER A 95 8.45 -14.24 -15.74
CA SER A 95 9.23 -14.02 -14.52
C SER A 95 9.98 -15.28 -14.09
N ASP A 96 9.43 -16.47 -14.33
CA ASP A 96 10.06 -17.75 -13.99
C ASP A 96 10.69 -18.50 -15.19
N ASN A 97 10.56 -17.94 -16.39
CA ASN A 97 11.15 -18.41 -17.65
C ASN A 97 10.68 -19.82 -18.04
N ASP A 98 9.43 -20.15 -17.76
CA ASP A 98 8.85 -21.45 -18.08
C ASP A 98 8.12 -21.49 -19.44
N GLY A 99 8.10 -20.36 -20.15
CA GLY A 99 7.54 -20.21 -21.48
C GLY A 99 6.11 -19.67 -21.50
N TYR A 100 5.51 -19.40 -20.35
CA TYR A 100 4.21 -18.76 -20.22
C TYR A 100 4.38 -17.32 -19.70
N PRO A 101 3.88 -16.28 -20.40
CA PRO A 101 3.96 -14.92 -19.89
C PRO A 101 3.15 -14.71 -18.59
N ASP A 102 3.68 -13.90 -17.66
CA ASP A 102 3.08 -13.57 -16.35
C ASP A 102 1.58 -13.22 -16.46
N LYS A 103 1.24 -12.46 -17.51
CA LYS A 103 -0.13 -12.00 -17.75
C LYS A 103 -1.07 -13.16 -18.07
N GLU A 104 -0.63 -14.11 -18.88
CA GLU A 104 -1.41 -15.29 -19.25
C GLU A 104 -1.56 -16.24 -18.05
N GLU A 105 -0.50 -16.44 -17.28
CA GLU A 105 -0.55 -17.25 -16.07
C GLU A 105 -1.56 -16.68 -15.07
N LEU A 106 -1.49 -15.38 -14.77
CA LEU A 106 -2.42 -14.73 -13.84
C LEU A 106 -3.87 -14.79 -14.35
N GLN A 107 -4.11 -14.67 -15.66
CA GLN A 107 -5.43 -14.86 -16.27
C GLN A 107 -5.98 -16.26 -16.04
N ASN A 108 -5.11 -17.26 -16.08
CA ASN A 108 -5.46 -18.67 -15.91
C ASN A 108 -5.38 -19.16 -14.45
N GLY A 109 -5.05 -18.28 -13.50
CA GLY A 109 -4.97 -18.60 -12.07
C GLY A 109 -3.68 -19.31 -11.64
N TYR A 110 -2.62 -19.12 -12.39
CA TYR A 110 -1.26 -19.62 -12.14
C TYR A 110 -0.33 -18.50 -11.66
N SER A 111 0.67 -18.89 -10.88
CA SER A 111 1.63 -17.97 -10.26
C SER A 111 2.82 -17.77 -11.19
N PRO A 112 3.17 -16.52 -11.57
CA PRO A 112 4.33 -16.22 -12.41
C PRO A 112 5.72 -16.45 -11.78
N TYR A 113 5.77 -17.22 -10.71
CA TYR A 113 6.93 -17.34 -9.83
C TYR A 113 7.25 -18.79 -9.49
N ILE A 114 6.50 -19.73 -10.07
CA ILE A 114 6.54 -21.15 -9.72
C ILE A 114 6.44 -21.94 -11.03
N PRO A 115 7.58 -22.38 -11.59
CA PRO A 115 7.58 -23.01 -12.91
C PRO A 115 6.94 -24.39 -12.88
N GLY A 116 6.26 -24.73 -13.97
CA GLY A 116 5.89 -26.10 -14.31
C GLY A 116 4.39 -26.41 -14.29
N SER A 117 4.01 -27.36 -15.17
CA SER A 117 2.61 -27.74 -15.40
C SER A 117 1.88 -28.17 -14.13
N ASN A 118 0.71 -27.58 -13.87
CA ASN A 118 -0.14 -27.82 -12.70
C ASN A 118 0.45 -27.42 -11.33
N LYS A 119 1.58 -26.71 -11.30
CA LYS A 119 2.06 -26.02 -10.09
C LYS A 119 1.55 -24.58 -10.07
N GLY A 120 1.83 -23.84 -9.01
CA GLY A 120 1.57 -22.40 -8.99
C GLY A 120 0.11 -21.95 -8.91
N ARG A 121 -0.88 -22.86 -8.89
CA ARG A 121 -2.28 -22.47 -8.69
C ARG A 121 -2.45 -21.74 -7.36
N PHE A 122 -3.09 -20.58 -7.41
CA PHE A 122 -3.35 -19.78 -6.22
C PHE A 122 -4.85 -19.47 -6.07
N LYS A 123 -5.23 -19.11 -4.86
CA LYS A 123 -6.56 -18.60 -4.55
C LYS A 123 -6.45 -17.15 -4.13
N THR A 124 -7.33 -16.31 -4.64
CA THR A 124 -7.45 -14.92 -4.21
C THR A 124 -7.78 -14.81 -2.73
N ASP A 125 -7.10 -13.90 -2.04
CA ASP A 125 -7.39 -13.52 -0.65
C ASP A 125 -7.97 -12.09 -0.61
N ASN A 126 -9.30 -12.03 -0.55
CA ASN A 126 -10.04 -10.76 -0.49
C ASN A 126 -9.78 -9.99 0.82
N ASN A 127 -9.45 -10.68 1.91
CA ASN A 127 -9.16 -10.03 3.19
C ASN A 127 -7.79 -9.34 3.13
N LEU A 128 -6.79 -10.02 2.56
CA LEU A 128 -5.48 -9.44 2.29
C LEU A 128 -5.60 -8.22 1.37
N ALA A 129 -6.30 -8.36 0.24
CA ALA A 129 -6.54 -7.28 -0.70
C ALA A 129 -7.23 -6.07 -0.03
N THR A 130 -8.26 -6.33 0.80
CA THR A 130 -8.98 -5.29 1.53
C THR A 130 -8.10 -4.57 2.54
N ARG A 131 -7.28 -5.31 3.30
CA ARG A 131 -6.36 -4.74 4.29
C ARG A 131 -5.27 -3.88 3.66
N LEU A 132 -4.88 -4.18 2.43
CA LEU A 132 -3.82 -3.47 1.71
C LEU A 132 -4.33 -2.35 0.79
N LYS A 133 -5.62 -2.05 0.76
CA LYS A 133 -6.18 -0.96 -0.05
C LYS A 133 -5.43 0.36 0.19
N GLY A 134 -5.06 1.00 -0.89
CA GLY A 134 -4.34 2.26 -0.89
C GLY A 134 -2.88 2.16 -0.45
N ARG A 135 -2.32 0.96 -0.27
CA ARG A 135 -0.90 0.78 0.04
C ARG A 135 -0.06 0.76 -1.23
N LEU A 136 1.14 1.32 -1.12
CA LEU A 136 2.24 1.03 -2.02
C LEU A 136 2.94 -0.23 -1.52
N LEU A 137 3.30 -1.14 -2.41
CA LEU A 137 4.01 -2.37 -2.08
C LEU A 137 5.30 -2.47 -2.88
N LEU A 138 6.31 -3.08 -2.27
CA LEU A 138 7.57 -3.43 -2.87
C LEU A 138 7.72 -4.95 -2.85
N GLN A 139 7.82 -5.55 -4.02
CA GLN A 139 8.04 -7.00 -4.14
C GLN A 139 9.50 -7.32 -3.85
N VAL A 140 9.75 -7.99 -2.73
CA VAL A 140 11.12 -8.15 -2.21
C VAL A 140 11.88 -9.34 -2.81
N GLN A 141 11.17 -10.22 -3.50
CA GLN A 141 11.73 -11.45 -4.10
C GLN A 141 11.88 -11.34 -5.62
N ASP A 142 11.56 -10.19 -6.22
CA ASP A 142 11.66 -9.99 -7.66
C ASP A 142 12.00 -8.55 -8.03
N LYS A 143 13.32 -8.30 -8.15
CA LYS A 143 13.95 -7.06 -8.66
C LYS A 143 13.40 -5.74 -8.12
N GLY A 144 12.67 -5.75 -7.01
CA GLY A 144 12.05 -4.56 -6.42
C GLY A 144 10.86 -4.01 -7.22
N ARG A 145 10.03 -4.86 -7.86
CA ARG A 145 8.80 -4.38 -8.52
C ARG A 145 7.89 -3.64 -7.55
N ILE A 146 7.24 -2.59 -8.06
CA ILE A 146 6.44 -1.66 -7.27
C ILE A 146 4.97 -1.82 -7.64
N TRP A 147 4.11 -1.80 -6.63
CA TRP A 147 2.68 -1.98 -6.81
C TRP A 147 1.89 -0.92 -6.04
N TYR A 148 0.75 -0.53 -6.59
CA TYR A 148 -0.28 0.21 -5.86
C TYR A 148 -1.55 -0.64 -5.75
N ILE A 149 -2.10 -0.78 -4.55
CA ILE A 149 -3.39 -1.42 -4.36
C ILE A 149 -4.47 -0.35 -4.41
N ASP A 150 -5.37 -0.43 -5.38
CA ASP A 150 -6.44 0.53 -5.52
C ASP A 150 -7.53 0.36 -4.43
N GLN A 151 -8.54 1.24 -4.48
CA GLN A 151 -9.63 1.25 -3.52
C GLN A 151 -10.60 0.06 -3.69
N ASN A 152 -10.53 -0.65 -4.83
CA ASN A 152 -11.27 -1.88 -5.10
C ASN A 152 -10.51 -3.12 -4.63
N GLY A 153 -9.24 -2.99 -4.23
CA GLY A 153 -8.39 -4.10 -3.78
C GLY A 153 -7.60 -4.75 -4.92
N LYS A 154 -7.54 -4.12 -6.10
CA LYS A 154 -6.76 -4.59 -7.25
C LYS A 154 -5.34 -4.04 -7.17
N ARG A 155 -4.32 -4.86 -7.41
CA ARG A 155 -2.91 -4.44 -7.52
C ARG A 155 -2.61 -3.98 -8.95
N TRP A 156 -1.94 -2.84 -9.05
CA TRP A 156 -1.48 -2.25 -10.31
C TRP A 156 0.04 -2.18 -10.27
N GLU A 157 0.71 -2.70 -11.29
CA GLU A 157 2.16 -2.57 -11.42
C GLU A 157 2.52 -1.13 -11.78
N VAL A 158 3.43 -0.54 -11.02
CA VAL A 158 3.90 0.82 -11.22
C VAL A 158 5.32 0.78 -11.79
N THR A 159 5.48 1.33 -12.98
CA THR A 159 6.74 1.43 -13.70
C THR A 159 7.06 2.89 -14.01
N TRP A 160 8.31 3.20 -14.33
CA TRP A 160 8.68 4.54 -14.80
C TRP A 160 7.94 4.95 -16.07
N GLY A 161 7.58 4.00 -16.93
CA GLY A 161 6.83 4.26 -18.16
C GLY A 161 5.34 4.58 -17.94
N ASN A 162 4.74 4.08 -16.85
CA ASN A 162 3.31 4.24 -16.59
C ASN A 162 2.96 5.10 -15.35
N LEU A 163 3.93 5.48 -14.52
CA LEU A 163 3.69 6.08 -13.20
C LEU A 163 2.65 7.21 -13.23
N MET A 164 2.91 8.25 -14.01
CA MET A 164 2.06 9.45 -14.00
C MET A 164 0.70 9.22 -14.67
N SER A 165 0.63 8.41 -15.72
CA SER A 165 -0.63 8.10 -16.40
C SER A 165 -1.51 7.17 -15.55
N LEU A 166 -0.92 6.15 -14.93
CA LEU A 166 -1.60 5.25 -14.01
C LEU A 166 -2.12 6.00 -12.79
N PHE A 167 -1.27 6.81 -12.14
CA PHE A 167 -1.70 7.51 -10.93
C PHE A 167 -2.78 8.54 -11.23
N ARG A 168 -2.72 9.22 -12.38
CA ARG A 168 -3.79 10.11 -12.83
C ARG A 168 -5.10 9.34 -13.09
N LYS A 169 -5.03 8.17 -13.72
CA LYS A 169 -6.20 7.31 -13.99
C LYS A 169 -6.90 6.88 -12.70
N LEU A 170 -6.13 6.56 -11.66
CA LEU A 170 -6.65 6.07 -10.38
C LEU A 170 -6.97 7.18 -9.38
N ALA A 171 -6.58 8.42 -9.67
CA ALA A 171 -6.74 9.54 -8.75
C ALA A 171 -8.17 10.08 -8.70
N LEU A 172 -8.58 10.51 -7.51
CA LEU A 172 -9.78 11.28 -7.29
C LEU A 172 -9.50 12.77 -7.60
N GLY A 173 -10.29 13.37 -8.48
CA GLY A 173 -10.21 14.81 -8.75
C GLY A 173 -10.59 15.64 -7.53
N ILE A 174 -9.76 16.64 -7.20
CA ILE A 174 -10.01 17.62 -6.13
C ILE A 174 -9.82 19.04 -6.66
N THR A 175 -10.61 19.96 -6.13
CA THR A 175 -10.58 21.41 -6.42
C THR A 175 -9.90 22.14 -5.29
#